data_AF-Q93HQ1-F1
#
_entry.id   AF-Q93HQ1-F1
#
_cell.length_a   1.000
_cell.length_b   1.000
_cell.length_c   1.000
_cell.angle_alpha   90.00
_cell.angle_beta   90.00
_cell.angle_gamma   90.00
#
_symmetry.space_group_name_H-M   'P 1'
#
loop_
_entity.id
_entity.type
_entity.pdbx_description
1 polymer ?
#
loop_
_entity_poly.entity_id
_entity_poly.type
_entity_poly.pdbx_seq_one_letter_code
_entity_poly.pdbx_strand_id
1 'polypeptide(L)'
;AFIQTHGFPVFFKPNEAGSSKGITKVTCVEEIAPALKEAFAYCSAVLLQKNIAGVEIGCGILGNDSLTVGACDAISLVYGFFDFEEKYQLISAKITVPAPLPETIETKVKEQAQL
;
A
#
# COMPACT_ATOMS: atom_id res chain seq x y z
N ALA A 1 -14.88 10.98 13.59
CA ALA A 1 -13.61 11.71 13.72
C ALA A 1 -12.71 11.53 12.49
N PHE A 2 -12.00 10.42 12.30
CA PHE A 2 -10.99 10.30 11.21
C PHE A 2 -11.53 10.60 9.79
N ILE A 3 -12.63 9.96 9.37
CA ILE A 3 -13.25 10.17 8.05
C ILE A 3 -13.76 11.60 7.89
N GLN A 4 -14.31 12.20 8.94
CA GLN A 4 -14.76 13.60 8.90
C GLN A 4 -13.59 14.56 8.67
N THR A 5 -12.41 14.25 9.21
CA THR A 5 -11.20 15.07 9.04
C THR A 5 -10.54 14.89 7.67
N HIS A 6 -10.51 13.66 7.14
CA HIS A 6 -9.72 13.34 5.93
C HIS A 6 -10.55 13.20 4.66
N GLY A 7 -11.88 13.07 4.79
CA GLY A 7 -12.76 12.77 3.67
C GLY A 7 -12.54 11.36 3.09
N PHE A 8 -13.31 11.05 2.05
CA PHE A 8 -13.13 9.85 1.24
C PHE A 8 -12.20 10.14 0.04
N PRO A 9 -11.54 9.12 -0.53
CA PRO A 9 -11.57 7.71 -0.12
C PRO A 9 -10.65 7.37 1.06
N VAL A 10 -11.01 6.32 1.81
CA VAL A 10 -10.26 5.80 2.96
C VAL A 10 -10.07 4.30 2.78
N PHE A 11 -8.85 3.80 3.01
CA PHE A 11 -8.56 2.38 3.06
C PHE A 11 -8.84 1.83 4.46
N PHE A 12 -9.61 0.74 4.50
CA PHE A 12 -9.86 -0.06 5.69
C PHE A 12 -8.96 -1.30 5.58
N LYS A 13 -8.07 -1.50 6.56
CA LYS A 13 -7.05 -2.55 6.51
C LYS A 13 -7.05 -3.34 7.82
N PRO A 14 -7.03 -4.68 7.78
CA PRO A 14 -6.78 -5.48 8.98
C PRO A 14 -5.39 -5.16 9.53
N ASN A 15 -5.26 -4.96 10.85
CA ASN A 15 -3.99 -4.56 11.48
C ASN A 15 -2.86 -5.60 11.30
N GLU A 16 -3.20 -6.87 11.11
CA GLU A 16 -2.26 -8.00 11.09
C GLU A 16 -2.26 -8.78 9.76
N ALA A 17 -2.78 -8.18 8.68
CA ALA A 17 -2.88 -8.87 7.39
C ALA A 17 -1.72 -8.56 6.42
N GLY A 18 -1.33 -9.58 5.66
CA GLY A 18 -0.48 -9.49 4.47
C GLY A 18 -1.26 -9.78 3.18
N SER A 19 -0.62 -9.59 2.02
CA SER A 19 -1.17 -9.89 0.68
C SER A 19 -2.48 -9.17 0.33
N SER A 20 -2.76 -8.02 0.93
CA SER A 20 -3.96 -7.20 0.66
C SER A 20 -5.31 -7.87 0.96
N LYS A 21 -5.34 -8.98 1.71
CA LYS A 21 -6.60 -9.63 2.10
C LYS A 21 -7.36 -8.78 3.12
N GLY A 22 -8.68 -8.68 2.94
CA GLY A 22 -9.55 -7.88 3.80
C GLY A 22 -9.36 -6.36 3.68
N ILE A 23 -8.60 -5.89 2.68
CA ILE A 23 -8.44 -4.45 2.42
C ILE A 23 -9.58 -3.97 1.53
N THR A 24 -10.22 -2.88 1.93
CA THR A 24 -11.26 -2.23 1.12
C THR A 24 -10.98 -0.74 0.98
N LYS A 25 -11.06 -0.22 -0.25
CA LYS A 25 -11.08 1.22 -0.52
C LYS A 25 -12.51 1.71 -0.44
N VAL A 26 -12.84 2.41 0.64
CA VAL A 26 -14.17 2.96 0.92
C VAL A 26 -14.27 4.36 0.35
N THR A 27 -15.29 4.60 -0.46
CA THR A 27 -15.55 5.85 -1.19
C THR A 27 -16.76 6.63 -0.69
N CYS A 28 -17.67 5.97 0.04
CA CYS A 28 -18.83 6.61 0.67
C CYS A 28 -19.19 5.96 2.02
N VAL A 29 -20.17 6.53 2.72
CA VAL A 29 -20.57 6.11 4.08
C VAL A 29 -21.22 4.72 4.06
N GLU A 30 -21.97 4.42 3.01
CA GLU A 30 -22.73 3.18 2.84
C GLU A 30 -21.81 1.95 2.74
N GLU A 31 -20.57 2.16 2.28
CA GLU A 31 -19.54 1.13 2.14
C GLU A 31 -18.80 0.81 3.45
N ILE A 32 -18.98 1.60 4.52
CA ILE A 32 -18.24 1.43 5.79
C ILE A 32 -18.58 0.11 6.47
N ALA A 33 -19.87 -0.17 6.66
CA ALA A 33 -20.32 -1.38 7.35
C ALA A 33 -19.87 -2.68 6.64
N PRO A 34 -20.04 -2.83 5.31
CA PRO A 34 -19.51 -4.00 4.61
C PRO A 34 -17.98 -4.08 4.65
N ALA A 35 -17.25 -2.96 4.52
CA ALA A 35 -15.79 -2.95 4.61
C ALA A 35 -15.26 -3.39 5.99
N LEU A 36 -15.93 -2.98 7.08
CA LEU A 36 -15.58 -3.43 8.42
C LEU A 36 -15.85 -4.93 8.58
N LYS A 37 -16.99 -5.43 8.08
CA LYS A 37 -17.31 -6.85 8.13
C LYS A 37 -16.25 -7.69 7.41
N GLU A 38 -15.80 -7.23 6.24
CA GLU A 38 -14.75 -7.87 5.46
C GLU A 38 -13.41 -7.86 6.23
N ALA A 39 -12.99 -6.71 6.75
CA ALA A 39 -11.72 -6.60 7.46
C ALA A 39 -11.69 -7.41 8.77
N PHE A 40 -12.79 -7.42 9.54
CA PHE A 40 -12.90 -8.17 10.79
C PHE A 40 -13.00 -9.69 10.60
N ALA A 41 -13.21 -10.18 9.37
CA ALA A 41 -13.05 -11.60 9.08
C ALA A 41 -11.59 -12.07 9.23
N TYR A 42 -10.64 -11.13 9.21
CA TYR A 42 -9.19 -11.41 9.23
C TYR A 42 -8.45 -10.85 10.45
N CYS A 43 -9.10 -10.07 11.32
CA CYS A 43 -8.44 -9.43 12.47
C CYS A 43 -9.41 -9.03 13.57
N SER A 44 -8.87 -8.61 14.71
CA SER A 44 -9.62 -8.01 15.83
C SER A 44 -9.57 -6.47 15.82
N ALA A 45 -8.74 -5.85 14.99
CA ALA A 45 -8.56 -4.40 14.90
C ALA A 45 -8.33 -3.94 13.46
N VAL A 46 -9.02 -2.87 13.06
CA VAL A 46 -8.98 -2.32 11.70
C VAL A 46 -8.32 -0.94 11.71
N LEU A 47 -7.34 -0.75 10.82
CA LEU A 47 -6.70 0.53 10.55
C LEU A 47 -7.43 1.28 9.45
N LEU A 48 -7.63 2.58 9.66
CA LEU A 48 -8.15 3.51 8.64
C LEU A 48 -6.99 4.37 8.14
N GLN A 49 -6.79 4.40 6.82
CA GLN A 49 -5.75 5.21 6.19
C GLN A 49 -6.36 6.07 5.10
N LYS A 50 -6.02 7.36 5.08
CA LYS A 50 -6.44 8.25 3.98
C LYS A 50 -5.85 7.73 2.66
N ASN A 51 -6.64 7.77 1.59
CA ASN A 51 -6.10 7.49 0.27
C ASN A 51 -5.14 8.61 -0.17
N ILE A 52 -3.91 8.24 -0.52
CA ILE A 52 -2.96 9.13 -1.18
C ILE A 52 -2.89 8.72 -2.65
N ALA A 53 -3.25 9.64 -3.55
CA ALA A 53 -3.06 9.42 -4.97
C ALA A 53 -1.57 9.57 -5.30
N GLY A 54 -0.99 8.58 -5.97
CA GLY A 54 0.44 8.56 -6.27
C GLY A 54 0.90 7.21 -6.79
N VAL A 55 2.21 7.00 -6.72
CA VAL A 55 2.87 5.77 -7.15
C VAL A 55 3.33 5.01 -5.90
N GLU A 56 3.15 3.69 -5.89
CA GLU A 56 3.69 2.83 -4.85
C GLU A 56 5.16 2.52 -5.18
N ILE A 57 6.05 2.80 -4.23
CA ILE A 57 7.49 2.59 -4.36
C ILE A 57 7.95 1.54 -3.35
N GLY A 58 8.65 0.52 -3.84
CA GLY A 58 9.31 -0.50 -3.04
C GLY A 58 10.82 -0.27 -2.99
N CYS A 59 11.46 -0.68 -1.89
CA CYS A 59 12.92 -0.71 -1.76
C CYS A 59 13.31 -1.92 -0.90
N GLY A 60 14.00 -2.89 -1.51
CA GLY A 60 14.46 -4.09 -0.81
C GLY A 60 15.75 -3.83 -0.03
N ILE A 61 15.83 -4.39 1.18
CA ILE A 61 17.02 -4.36 2.03
C ILE A 61 17.47 -5.79 2.33
N LEU A 62 18.77 -6.04 2.31
CA LEU A 62 19.36 -7.34 2.66
C LEU A 62 20.57 -7.15 3.57
N GLY A 63 20.59 -7.85 4.69
CA GLY A 63 21.72 -7.87 5.62
C GLY A 63 21.27 -7.76 7.08
N ASN A 64 22.23 -7.88 8.00
CA ASN A 64 22.02 -7.69 9.44
C ASN A 64 22.82 -6.47 9.90
N ASP A 65 24.13 -6.62 10.09
CA ASP A 65 25.01 -5.53 10.58
C ASP A 65 25.44 -4.56 9.47
N SER A 66 25.56 -5.07 8.24
CA SER A 66 25.84 -4.29 7.04
C SER A 66 24.70 -4.48 6.07
N LEU A 67 23.97 -3.41 5.78
CA LEU A 67 22.80 -3.45 4.91
C LEU A 67 23.20 -3.20 3.45
N THR A 68 22.68 -4.02 2.55
CA THR A 68 22.67 -3.78 1.11
C THR A 68 21.30 -3.24 0.72
N VAL A 69 21.28 -2.08 0.09
CA VAL A 69 20.05 -1.40 -0.33
C VAL A 69 19.86 -1.58 -1.84
N GLY A 70 18.75 -2.18 -2.23
CA GLY A 70 18.38 -2.41 -3.63
C GLY A 70 17.99 -1.12 -4.35
N ALA A 71 17.92 -1.21 -5.69
CA ALA A 71 17.25 -0.17 -6.48
C ALA A 71 15.77 -0.12 -6.09
N CYS A 72 15.17 1.07 -6.15
CA CYS A 72 13.74 1.18 -5.91
C CYS A 72 12.95 0.58 -7.08
N ASP A 73 11.81 -0.05 -6.78
CA ASP A 73 10.82 -0.47 -7.75
C ASP A 73 9.58 0.42 -7.68
N ALA A 74 8.89 0.58 -8.81
CA ALA A 74 7.64 1.32 -8.90
C ALA A 74 6.53 0.43 -9.45
N ILE A 75 5.38 0.45 -8.79
CA ILE A 75 4.19 -0.29 -9.18
C ILE A 75 3.20 0.68 -9.84
N SER A 76 2.82 0.36 -11.08
CA SER A 76 1.78 1.06 -11.82
C SER A 76 0.61 0.12 -12.09
N LEU A 77 -0.61 0.61 -11.83
CA LEU A 77 -1.86 -0.11 -12.07
C LEU A 77 -2.70 0.65 -13.08
N VAL A 78 -3.45 -0.06 -13.93
CA VAL A 78 -4.37 0.58 -14.88
C VAL A 78 -5.65 1.04 -14.15
N TYR A 79 -6.13 0.26 -13.18
CA TYR A 79 -7.30 0.58 -12.37
C TYR A 79 -7.13 0.11 -10.91
N GLY A 80 -7.89 0.69 -9.99
CA GLY A 80 -7.98 0.19 -8.61
C GLY A 80 -6.75 0.48 -7.74
N PHE A 81 -6.32 -0.53 -6.98
CA PHE A 81 -5.16 -0.51 -6.09
C PHE A 81 -4.48 -1.89 -6.11
N PHE A 82 -3.28 -2.03 -5.53
CA PHE A 82 -2.51 -3.28 -5.62
C PHE A 82 -3.04 -4.35 -4.66
N ASP A 83 -4.17 -4.94 -5.06
CA ASP A 83 -4.88 -5.96 -4.30
C ASP A 83 -4.25 -7.36 -4.46
N PHE A 84 -4.92 -8.38 -3.91
CA PHE A 84 -4.43 -9.74 -3.97
C PHE A 84 -4.34 -10.27 -5.40
N GLU A 85 -5.34 -10.02 -6.25
CA GLU A 85 -5.36 -10.54 -7.62
C GLU A 85 -4.24 -9.91 -8.44
N GLU A 86 -4.08 -8.60 -8.38
CA GLU A 86 -3.03 -7.89 -9.10
C GLU A 86 -1.62 -8.33 -8.67
N LYS A 87 -1.43 -8.66 -7.39
CA LYS A 87 -0.14 -9.17 -6.87
C LYS A 87 0.30 -10.49 -7.48
N TYR A 88 -0.62 -11.40 -7.73
CA TYR A 88 -0.29 -12.77 -8.14
C TYR A 88 -0.58 -13.06 -9.60
N GLN A 89 -1.51 -12.33 -10.20
CA GLN A 89 -1.92 -12.52 -11.59
C GLN A 89 -1.36 -11.44 -12.51
N LEU A 90 -0.88 -10.31 -11.97
CA LEU A 90 -0.30 -9.19 -12.72
C LEU A 90 -1.18 -8.80 -13.93
N ILE A 91 -2.50 -8.76 -13.71
CA ILE A 91 -3.49 -8.55 -14.77
C ILE A 91 -3.29 -7.17 -15.39
N SER A 92 -3.12 -6.16 -14.55
CA SER A 92 -2.87 -4.78 -14.96
C SER A 92 -1.66 -4.14 -14.27
N ALA A 93 -1.12 -4.78 -13.22
CA ALA A 93 0.07 -4.32 -12.53
C ALA A 93 1.34 -4.45 -13.39
N LYS A 94 2.06 -3.34 -13.53
CA LYS A 94 3.40 -3.28 -14.11
C LYS A 94 4.40 -2.82 -13.04
N ILE A 95 5.42 -3.64 -12.80
CA ILE A 95 6.53 -3.31 -11.90
C ILE A 95 7.71 -2.84 -12.75
N THR A 96 8.26 -1.67 -12.44
CA THR A 96 9.40 -1.08 -13.15
C THR A 96 10.60 -0.96 -12.23
N VAL A 97 11.75 -1.49 -12.66
CA VAL A 97 13.03 -1.41 -11.93
C VAL A 97 14.14 -0.98 -12.90
N PRO A 98 14.90 0.08 -12.60
CA PRO A 98 14.72 1.00 -11.48
C PRO A 98 13.45 1.86 -11.63
N ALA A 99 12.87 2.27 -10.50
CA ALA A 99 11.75 3.21 -10.46
C ALA A 99 12.15 4.54 -11.14
N PRO A 100 11.30 5.14 -11.99
CA PRO A 100 11.59 6.38 -12.68
C PRO A 100 11.43 7.59 -11.73
N LEU A 101 12.33 7.70 -10.76
CA LEU A 101 12.33 8.73 -9.72
C LEU A 101 13.48 9.73 -9.92
N PRO A 102 13.33 11.00 -9.50
CA PRO A 102 14.48 11.88 -9.32
C PRO A 102 15.46 11.28 -8.31
N GLU A 103 16.75 11.41 -8.57
CA GLU A 103 17.81 10.86 -7.70
C GLU A 103 17.63 11.29 -6.24
N THR A 104 17.27 12.56 -6.00
CA THR A 104 17.02 13.09 -4.66
C THR A 104 15.87 12.43 -3.91
N ILE A 105 14.89 11.88 -4.63
CA ILE A 105 13.78 11.12 -4.04
C ILE A 105 14.20 9.68 -3.80
N GLU A 106 14.91 9.06 -4.74
CA GLU A 106 15.43 7.70 -4.58
C GLU A 106 16.38 7.61 -3.37
N THR A 107 17.29 8.57 -3.20
CA THR A 107 18.17 8.65 -2.02
C THR A 107 17.36 8.72 -0.73
N LYS A 108 16.33 9.57 -0.66
CA LYS A 108 15.47 9.67 0.53
C LYS A 108 14.73 8.37 0.82
N VAL A 109 14.22 7.67 -0.20
CA VAL A 109 13.55 6.37 0.00
C VAL A 109 14.54 5.35 0.57
N LYS A 110 15.76 5.29 0.01
CA LYS A 110 16.81 4.38 0.49
C LYS A 110 17.27 4.69 1.91
N GLU A 111 17.37 5.97 2.28
CA GLU A 111 17.68 6.38 3.65
C GLU A 111 16.57 5.97 4.62
N GLN A 112 15.30 6.22 4.27
CA GLN A 112 14.16 5.86 5.12
C GLN A 112 13.98 4.35 5.29
N ALA A 113 14.30 3.56 4.26
CA ALA A 113 14.17 2.10 4.30
C ALA A 113 15.17 1.42 5.26
N GLN A 114 16.20 2.14 5.71
CA GLN A 114 17.22 1.63 6.63
C GLN A 114 16.98 1.99 8.11
N LEU A 115 15.90 2.74 8.40
CA LEU A 115 15.48 3.10 9.76
C LEU A 115 14.73 1.95 10.44
#